data_AF-A0A163DNF0-F1
#
_entry.id   AF-A0A163DNF0-F1
#
_cell.length_a   1.000
_cell.length_b   1.000
_cell.length_c   1.000
_cell.angle_alpha   90.00
_cell.angle_beta   90.00
_cell.angle_gamma   90.00
#
_symmetry.space_group_name_H-M   'P 1'
#
loop_
_entity.id
_entity.type
_entity.pdbx_description
1 polymer ?
#
loop_
_entity_poly.entity_id
_entity_poly.type
_entity_poly.pdbx_seq_one_letter_code
_entity_poly.pdbx_strand_id
1 'polypeptide(L)'
;MLLSELPFEILSKIADILINEDKASCTLVCKRWKFPFQDSLWKNIEVKSMEQLTSICDIVKHSTNGLSFSLAIQNLYFTSWCTITDLLQSNILQVLPNLKHLNLGDISFKTFDTEISIYGGPWKSLVSLEFQVCSTREETSQSILVEFLTQFPNLHDLNIFPCFPHTSIYFDVGNINTIHKYLSRLRSIKGAFTFPTICQSDIQTIPKAIPAYSLTSLDIHILNLNSLWLYYQWLWYFSYKYPNLRTLTLKALCETDESIIKEYNIKKGSLLRPATTLFPHLETVEFNTEDFTKWSHTVLWDLLCQSNAPIKNLRCWARYRTYEEGALEKVIRQLVQSFSKTLETMSVEGYLFFGTENIVKLEISYCPRLVELEITDNGSYIELDNLLDNCIALSRLKFSNGKLNIGSDPHEKPAYHGLNILELSYVTVNTAVFSYLSFRCRSLEYMYLNRPKICDSISDETKRLYIDMSYTNFKVLRLDHIYCYSSDRLMDKNTAINLILLSQVNSDRLSNGTRQSEDIVSVVKHLSWFHVFYGLNHTFDSAPKVRKLSEQEVCITTEYYQNFRFRESTGIQESMRSMNGQTLKSNWKADLCRGYAEMRCGNIKNYCVPLL
;
A
#
# COMPACT_ATOMS: atom_id res chain seq x y z
N MET A 1 31.49 -34.54 0.44
CA MET A 1 30.42 -34.62 -0.57
C MET A 1 30.80 -33.65 -1.68
N LEU A 2 31.17 -34.17 -2.85
CA LEU A 2 31.50 -33.32 -3.99
C LEU A 2 30.21 -32.72 -4.55
N LEU A 3 30.24 -31.48 -5.04
CA LEU A 3 29.10 -30.84 -5.72
C LEU A 3 28.58 -31.67 -6.92
N SER A 4 29.42 -32.54 -7.49
CA SER A 4 29.09 -33.52 -8.52
C SER A 4 28.28 -34.73 -8.02
N GLU A 5 28.08 -34.88 -6.71
CA GLU A 5 27.33 -35.99 -6.10
C GLU A 5 25.88 -35.62 -5.77
N LEU A 6 25.49 -34.35 -5.93
CA LEU A 6 24.14 -33.88 -5.63
C LEU A 6 23.09 -34.62 -6.50
N PRO A 7 21.98 -35.09 -5.91
CA PRO A 7 20.86 -35.67 -6.65
C PRO A 7 20.28 -34.71 -7.69
N PHE A 8 19.68 -35.26 -8.76
CA PHE A 8 19.09 -34.47 -9.85
C PHE A 8 18.05 -33.48 -9.33
N GLU A 9 17.21 -33.92 -8.39
CA GLU A 9 16.12 -33.15 -7.80
C GLU A 9 16.64 -31.91 -7.03
N ILE A 10 17.79 -32.05 -6.37
CA ILE A 10 18.44 -30.93 -5.68
C ILE A 10 18.99 -29.94 -6.70
N LEU A 11 19.64 -30.43 -7.76
CA LEU A 11 20.13 -29.57 -8.85
C LEU A 11 18.99 -28.86 -9.57
N SER A 12 17.86 -29.51 -9.83
CA SER A 12 16.68 -28.88 -10.42
C SER A 12 16.08 -27.80 -9.52
N LYS A 13 16.00 -28.03 -8.20
CA LYS A 13 15.56 -27.01 -7.24
C LYS A 13 16.49 -25.80 -7.19
N ILE A 14 17.81 -26.03 -7.28
CA ILE A 14 18.80 -24.97 -7.39
C ILE A 14 18.62 -24.23 -8.73
N ALA A 15 18.50 -24.95 -9.84
CA ALA A 15 18.32 -24.36 -11.16
C ALA A 15 17.05 -23.49 -11.23
N ASP A 16 15.96 -23.90 -10.58
CA ASP A 16 14.69 -23.16 -10.57
C ASP A 16 14.76 -21.80 -9.85
N ILE A 17 15.74 -21.58 -8.96
CA ILE A 17 15.92 -20.30 -8.24
C ILE A 17 16.99 -19.39 -8.83
N LEU A 18 17.81 -19.87 -9.78
CA LEU A 18 18.86 -19.08 -10.41
C LEU A 18 18.31 -18.18 -11.53
N ILE A 19 19.05 -17.11 -11.84
CA ILE A 19 18.82 -16.32 -13.06
C ILE A 19 19.36 -17.07 -14.29
N ASN A 20 18.84 -16.75 -15.48
CA ASN A 20 19.15 -17.51 -16.70
C ASN A 20 20.65 -17.53 -17.06
N GLU A 21 21.39 -16.46 -16.80
CA GLU A 21 22.84 -16.38 -17.03
C GLU A 21 23.62 -17.40 -16.18
N ASP A 22 23.28 -17.50 -14.90
CA ASP A 22 23.87 -18.48 -13.99
C ASP A 22 23.48 -19.91 -14.35
N LYS A 23 22.22 -20.13 -14.76
CA LYS A 23 21.78 -21.44 -15.24
C LYS A 23 22.59 -21.88 -16.45
N ALA A 24 22.76 -20.99 -17.43
CA ALA A 24 23.54 -21.26 -18.64
C ALA A 24 24.99 -21.63 -18.28
N SER A 25 25.61 -20.87 -17.37
CA SER A 25 26.95 -21.17 -16.86
C SER A 25 27.00 -22.54 -16.17
N CYS A 26 26.01 -22.87 -15.35
CA CYS A 26 25.89 -24.17 -14.67
C CYS A 26 25.75 -25.35 -15.65
N THR A 27 25.16 -25.14 -16.84
CA THR A 27 25.08 -26.20 -17.86
C THR A 27 26.45 -26.64 -18.38
N LEU A 28 27.46 -25.79 -18.25
CA LEU A 28 28.83 -26.01 -18.75
C LEU A 28 29.76 -26.62 -17.69
N VAL A 29 29.36 -26.63 -16.41
CA VAL A 29 30.21 -27.07 -15.29
C VAL A 29 30.56 -28.56 -15.39
N CYS A 30 29.56 -29.43 -15.51
CA CYS A 30 29.77 -30.87 -15.69
C CYS A 30 28.55 -31.56 -16.32
N LYS A 31 28.73 -32.80 -16.81
CA LYS A 31 27.66 -33.58 -17.47
C LYS A 31 26.41 -33.77 -16.60
N ARG A 32 26.59 -33.93 -15.28
CA ARG A 32 25.47 -34.15 -14.35
C ARG A 32 24.64 -32.90 -14.12
N TRP A 33 25.27 -31.72 -14.15
CA TRP A 33 24.60 -30.43 -14.02
C TRP A 33 23.94 -30.02 -15.34
N LYS A 34 24.49 -30.42 -16.49
CA LYS A 34 23.96 -30.04 -17.79
C LYS A 34 22.42 -30.17 -17.91
N PHE A 35 21.87 -31.35 -17.63
CA PHE A 35 20.45 -31.63 -17.85
C PHE A 35 19.48 -30.86 -16.93
N PRO A 36 19.60 -30.86 -15.59
CA PRO A 36 18.65 -30.15 -14.73
C PRO A 36 18.64 -28.64 -14.99
N PHE A 37 19.79 -28.05 -15.31
CA PHE A 37 19.88 -26.63 -15.62
C PHE A 37 19.41 -26.31 -17.04
N GLN A 38 19.65 -27.18 -18.02
CA GLN A 38 19.05 -27.05 -19.35
C GLN A 38 17.52 -27.15 -19.28
N ASP A 39 16.98 -28.12 -18.55
CA ASP A 39 15.53 -28.27 -18.37
C ASP A 39 14.90 -27.01 -17.75
N SER A 40 15.53 -26.44 -16.71
CA SER A 40 15.08 -25.19 -16.09
C SER A 40 15.22 -23.95 -16.99
N LEU A 41 16.21 -23.94 -17.91
CA LEU A 41 16.34 -22.89 -18.94
C LEU A 41 15.19 -22.97 -19.96
N TRP A 42 14.88 -24.17 -20.46
CA TRP A 42 13.81 -24.38 -21.42
C TRP A 42 12.42 -24.15 -20.81
N LYS A 43 12.27 -24.30 -19.50
CA LYS A 43 11.00 -24.08 -18.79
C LYS A 43 10.45 -22.66 -18.97
N ASN A 44 11.31 -21.64 -19.07
CA ASN A 44 10.94 -20.24 -19.21
C ASN A 44 11.61 -19.64 -20.46
N ILE A 45 10.83 -19.40 -21.50
CA ILE A 45 11.34 -18.81 -22.73
C ILE A 45 10.86 -17.37 -22.85
N GLU A 46 11.81 -16.45 -23.07
CA GLU A 46 11.53 -15.10 -23.50
C GLU A 46 11.80 -14.97 -25.01
N VAL A 47 10.85 -14.40 -25.74
CA VAL A 47 10.89 -14.23 -27.18
C VAL A 47 10.66 -12.77 -27.55
N LYS A 48 11.54 -12.25 -28.40
CA LYS A 48 11.58 -10.84 -28.82
C LYS A 48 11.08 -10.62 -30.25
N SER A 49 10.75 -11.68 -30.97
CA SER A 49 10.17 -11.59 -32.32
C SER A 49 9.50 -12.89 -32.75
N MET A 50 8.62 -12.82 -33.76
CA MET A 50 8.00 -14.02 -34.35
C MET A 50 9.01 -14.92 -35.07
N GLU A 51 10.09 -14.36 -35.62
CA GLU A 51 11.17 -15.16 -36.23
C GLU A 51 11.90 -15.97 -35.17
N GLN A 52 12.18 -15.37 -34.01
CA GLN A 52 12.78 -16.10 -32.88
C GLN A 52 11.83 -17.19 -32.38
N LEU A 53 10.52 -16.91 -32.29
CA LEU A 53 9.54 -17.92 -31.92
C LEU A 53 9.53 -19.10 -32.89
N THR A 54 9.51 -18.79 -34.19
CA THR A 54 9.51 -19.78 -35.26
C THR A 54 10.78 -20.64 -35.21
N SER A 55 11.94 -20.00 -35.01
CA SER A 55 13.22 -20.69 -34.83
C SER A 55 13.20 -21.65 -33.64
N ILE A 56 12.61 -21.24 -32.50
CA ILE A 56 12.46 -22.10 -31.32
C ILE A 56 11.53 -23.28 -31.65
N CYS A 57 10.41 -23.04 -32.31
CA CYS A 57 9.50 -24.09 -32.74
C CYS A 57 10.18 -25.10 -33.67
N ASP A 58 11.02 -24.64 -34.59
CA ASP A 58 11.77 -25.50 -35.51
C ASP A 58 12.83 -26.33 -34.77
N ILE A 59 13.55 -25.74 -33.81
CA ILE A 59 14.48 -26.46 -32.91
C ILE A 59 13.74 -27.57 -32.16
N VAL A 60 12.56 -27.28 -31.63
CA VAL A 60 11.74 -28.25 -30.90
C VAL A 60 11.26 -29.38 -31.82
N LYS A 61 10.78 -29.06 -33.03
CA LYS A 61 10.31 -30.04 -34.02
C LYS A 61 11.43 -30.96 -34.51
N HIS A 62 12.66 -30.44 -34.66
CA HIS A 62 13.79 -31.17 -35.23
C HIS A 62 14.77 -31.73 -34.18
N SER A 63 14.44 -31.66 -32.88
CA SER A 63 15.25 -32.26 -31.82
C SER A 63 15.31 -33.79 -31.95
N THR A 64 16.43 -34.32 -32.43
CA THR A 64 16.68 -35.77 -32.54
C THR A 64 17.27 -36.38 -31.27
N ASN A 65 17.68 -35.57 -30.29
CA ASN A 65 18.52 -35.97 -29.17
C ASN A 65 17.77 -36.64 -28.00
N GLY A 66 16.54 -37.10 -28.18
CA GLY A 66 15.72 -37.71 -27.12
C GLY A 66 15.29 -36.75 -25.99
N LEU A 67 15.78 -35.51 -26.00
CA LEU A 67 15.30 -34.42 -25.15
C LEU A 67 14.03 -33.84 -25.76
N SER A 68 12.91 -34.08 -25.09
CA SER A 68 11.62 -33.52 -25.49
C SER A 68 11.50 -32.07 -25.00
N PHE A 69 12.26 -31.15 -25.60
CA PHE A 69 12.19 -29.72 -25.29
C PHE A 69 10.75 -29.18 -25.35
N SER A 70 9.92 -29.75 -26.24
CA SER A 70 8.47 -29.50 -26.32
C SER A 70 7.72 -29.68 -25.00
N LEU A 71 8.17 -30.63 -24.16
CA LEU A 71 7.53 -30.94 -22.88
C LEU A 71 8.11 -30.10 -21.74
N ALA A 72 9.33 -29.57 -21.89
CA ALA A 72 9.99 -28.77 -20.87
C ALA A 72 9.43 -27.35 -20.79
N ILE A 73 9.07 -26.76 -21.94
CA ILE A 73 8.58 -25.38 -22.03
C ILE A 73 7.20 -25.28 -21.37
N GLN A 74 7.13 -24.49 -20.29
CA GLN A 74 5.90 -24.26 -19.53
C GLN A 74 5.49 -22.79 -19.53
N ASN A 75 6.44 -21.88 -19.64
CA ASN A 75 6.23 -20.44 -19.60
C ASN A 75 6.83 -19.79 -20.84
N LEU A 76 6.02 -19.02 -21.55
CA LEU A 76 6.44 -18.25 -22.71
C LEU A 76 6.11 -16.78 -22.49
N TYR A 77 7.11 -15.92 -22.64
CA TYR A 77 7.00 -14.47 -22.51
C TYR A 77 7.38 -13.84 -23.84
N PHE A 78 6.44 -13.14 -24.46
CA PHE A 78 6.64 -12.44 -25.71
C PHE A 78 6.74 -10.93 -25.40
N THR A 79 7.89 -10.33 -25.72
CA THR A 79 8.15 -8.91 -25.38
C THR A 79 7.99 -7.98 -26.57
N SER A 80 7.67 -8.51 -27.74
CA SER A 80 7.47 -7.75 -28.97
C SER A 80 6.01 -7.65 -29.34
N TRP A 81 5.72 -6.84 -30.34
CA TRP A 81 4.42 -6.77 -30.96
C TRP A 81 4.15 -8.03 -31.81
N CYS A 82 2.98 -8.64 -31.67
CA CYS A 82 2.51 -9.69 -32.59
C CYS A 82 1.03 -9.52 -32.93
N THR A 83 0.60 -10.08 -34.06
CA THR A 83 -0.82 -10.27 -34.33
C THR A 83 -1.30 -11.64 -33.87
N ILE A 84 -2.59 -11.78 -33.58
CA ILE A 84 -3.18 -13.09 -33.29
C ILE A 84 -2.98 -14.06 -34.44
N THR A 85 -3.12 -13.57 -35.67
CA THR A 85 -2.91 -14.39 -36.86
C THR A 85 -1.48 -14.95 -36.91
N ASP A 86 -0.46 -14.13 -36.62
CA ASP A 86 0.93 -14.62 -36.57
C ASP A 86 1.10 -15.73 -35.51
N LEU A 87 0.50 -15.52 -34.33
CA LEU A 87 0.55 -16.49 -33.24
C LEU A 87 -0.14 -17.80 -33.62
N LEU A 88 -1.34 -17.74 -34.19
CA LEU A 88 -2.10 -18.93 -34.61
C LEU A 88 -1.41 -19.67 -35.76
N GLN A 89 -0.85 -18.95 -36.74
CA GLN A 89 -0.14 -19.53 -37.87
C GLN A 89 1.18 -20.20 -37.48
N SER A 90 1.82 -19.77 -36.38
CA SER A 90 3.09 -20.33 -35.92
C SER A 90 3.01 -21.82 -35.50
N ASN A 91 1.81 -22.38 -35.35
CA ASN A 91 1.56 -23.73 -34.82
C ASN A 91 2.20 -23.97 -33.45
N ILE A 92 2.58 -22.92 -32.70
CA ILE A 92 3.29 -23.00 -31.43
C ILE A 92 2.59 -23.95 -30.42
N LEU A 93 1.29 -24.07 -30.56
CA LEU A 93 0.35 -24.74 -29.68
C LEU A 93 0.41 -26.25 -29.84
N GLN A 94 0.64 -26.70 -31.06
CA GLN A 94 0.89 -28.10 -31.36
C GLN A 94 2.31 -28.47 -30.95
N VAL A 95 3.24 -27.52 -31.02
CA VAL A 95 4.67 -27.72 -30.72
C VAL A 95 4.94 -27.75 -29.21
N LEU A 96 4.20 -26.95 -28.42
CA LEU A 96 4.39 -26.76 -26.98
C LEU A 96 3.18 -27.28 -26.18
N PRO A 97 2.94 -28.61 -26.16
CA PRO A 97 1.75 -29.20 -25.55
C PRO A 97 1.70 -29.05 -24.02
N ASN A 98 2.79 -28.66 -23.37
CA ASN A 98 2.88 -28.43 -21.92
C ASN A 98 2.91 -26.95 -21.54
N LEU A 99 2.65 -26.03 -22.49
CA LEU A 99 2.62 -24.61 -22.21
C LEU A 99 1.48 -24.28 -21.23
N LYS A 100 1.84 -23.76 -20.06
CA LYS A 100 0.94 -23.44 -18.94
C LYS A 100 0.70 -21.95 -18.80
N HIS A 101 1.75 -21.14 -18.95
CA HIS A 101 1.69 -19.70 -18.78
C HIS A 101 2.14 -19.03 -20.08
N LEU A 102 1.32 -18.12 -20.58
CA LEU A 102 1.59 -17.39 -21.79
C LEU A 102 1.40 -15.89 -21.54
N ASN A 103 2.48 -15.13 -21.67
CA ASN A 103 2.44 -13.68 -21.74
C ASN A 103 2.77 -13.27 -23.18
N LEU A 104 1.84 -12.60 -23.87
CA LEU A 104 2.00 -12.23 -25.26
C LEU A 104 2.48 -10.78 -25.46
N GLY A 105 2.70 -10.03 -24.37
CA GLY A 105 3.04 -8.61 -24.48
C GLY A 105 1.97 -7.87 -25.27
N ASP A 106 2.37 -7.11 -26.29
CA ASP A 106 1.48 -6.29 -27.11
C ASP A 106 0.88 -7.08 -28.27
N ILE A 107 -0.45 -7.25 -28.27
CA ILE A 107 -1.21 -7.92 -29.32
C ILE A 107 -2.03 -6.89 -30.11
N SER A 108 -1.93 -6.95 -31.43
CA SER A 108 -2.91 -6.30 -32.32
C SER A 108 -3.92 -7.31 -32.87
N PHE A 109 -5.18 -6.93 -32.85
CA PHE A 109 -6.28 -7.62 -33.50
C PHE A 109 -6.59 -6.86 -34.79
N LYS A 110 -6.45 -7.51 -35.94
CA LYS A 110 -6.81 -6.93 -37.23
C LYS A 110 -8.22 -7.39 -37.61
N THR A 111 -8.96 -6.56 -38.33
CA THR A 111 -10.34 -6.86 -38.77
C THR A 111 -10.45 -8.12 -39.65
N PHE A 112 -9.36 -8.53 -40.30
CA PHE A 112 -9.30 -9.76 -41.09
C PHE A 112 -9.08 -11.05 -40.27
N ASP A 113 -8.97 -10.96 -38.94
CA ASP A 113 -8.78 -12.11 -38.05
C ASP A 113 -10.10 -12.90 -37.80
N THR A 114 -11.08 -12.86 -38.72
CA THR A 114 -12.39 -13.54 -38.54
C THR A 114 -12.33 -15.07 -38.67
N GLU A 115 -11.20 -15.63 -39.09
CA GLU A 115 -11.02 -17.08 -39.30
C GLU A 115 -10.33 -17.80 -38.12
N ILE A 116 -10.33 -17.22 -36.91
CA ILE A 116 -9.64 -17.79 -35.73
C ILE A 116 -10.07 -19.24 -35.44
N SER A 117 -11.36 -19.55 -35.58
CA SER A 117 -11.90 -20.90 -35.33
C SER A 117 -11.28 -22.02 -36.19
N ILE A 118 -10.54 -21.72 -37.25
CA ILE A 118 -10.04 -22.71 -38.21
C ILE A 118 -8.66 -23.28 -37.81
N TYR A 119 -7.85 -22.55 -37.04
CA TYR A 119 -6.40 -22.80 -37.02
C TYR A 119 -5.84 -23.67 -35.88
N GLY A 120 -6.65 -24.20 -34.96
CA GLY A 120 -6.13 -25.13 -33.96
C GLY A 120 -7.15 -25.61 -32.93
N GLY A 121 -7.03 -26.86 -32.48
CA GLY A 121 -7.87 -27.38 -31.40
C GLY A 121 -7.62 -26.65 -30.06
N PRO A 122 -8.47 -26.89 -29.04
CA PRO A 122 -8.41 -26.16 -27.76
C PRO A 122 -7.10 -26.40 -27.00
N TRP A 123 -6.54 -25.35 -26.39
CA TRP A 123 -5.27 -25.41 -25.67
C TRP A 123 -5.52 -25.83 -24.23
N LYS A 124 -5.47 -27.14 -24.01
CA LYS A 124 -5.84 -27.73 -22.73
C LYS A 124 -4.76 -27.52 -21.65
N SER A 125 -3.52 -27.22 -21.99
CA SER A 125 -2.45 -27.06 -21.00
C SER A 125 -2.41 -25.66 -20.38
N LEU A 126 -2.95 -24.65 -21.08
CA LEU A 126 -2.83 -23.26 -20.68
C LEU A 126 -3.71 -22.96 -19.47
N VAL A 127 -3.08 -22.46 -18.40
CA VAL A 127 -3.71 -22.09 -17.13
C VAL A 127 -3.64 -20.60 -16.86
N SER A 128 -2.71 -19.87 -17.47
CA SER A 128 -2.54 -18.43 -17.27
C SER A 128 -2.23 -17.75 -18.59
N LEU A 129 -2.94 -16.65 -18.86
CA LEU A 129 -2.82 -15.86 -20.07
C LEU A 129 -2.74 -14.38 -19.72
N GLU A 130 -1.72 -13.71 -20.24
CA GLU A 130 -1.52 -12.29 -20.10
C GLU A 130 -1.24 -11.65 -21.45
N PHE A 131 -1.90 -10.53 -21.75
CA PHE A 131 -1.59 -9.73 -22.93
C PHE A 131 -2.11 -8.30 -22.83
N GLN A 132 -1.54 -7.45 -23.66
CA GLN A 132 -1.96 -6.09 -23.90
C GLN A 132 -2.66 -6.00 -25.26
N VAL A 133 -3.80 -5.31 -25.32
CA VAL A 133 -4.59 -5.11 -26.52
C VAL A 133 -4.27 -3.75 -27.10
N CYS A 134 -3.66 -3.75 -28.28
CA CYS A 134 -3.38 -2.57 -29.04
C CYS A 134 -4.55 -2.35 -30.01
N SER A 135 -5.52 -1.53 -29.59
CA SER A 135 -6.61 -1.13 -30.49
C SER A 135 -6.04 -0.27 -31.61
N THR A 136 -6.19 -0.72 -32.84
CA THR A 136 -6.15 0.20 -33.99
C THR A 136 -7.33 1.16 -33.87
N ARG A 137 -7.32 2.31 -34.57
CA ARG A 137 -8.39 3.33 -34.44
C ARG A 137 -9.80 2.81 -34.75
N GLU A 138 -9.90 1.66 -35.40
CA GLU A 138 -11.14 0.92 -35.61
C GLU A 138 -11.43 0.10 -34.35
N GLU A 139 -12.64 0.26 -33.79
CA GLU A 139 -13.10 -0.46 -32.60
C GLU A 139 -12.75 -1.96 -32.72
N THR A 140 -11.81 -2.42 -31.90
CA THR A 140 -11.45 -3.84 -31.85
C THR A 140 -12.72 -4.65 -31.69
N SER A 141 -12.98 -5.56 -32.62
CA SER A 141 -14.18 -6.38 -32.59
C SER A 141 -14.14 -7.28 -31.35
N GLN A 142 -14.91 -6.92 -30.33
CA GLN A 142 -14.99 -7.61 -29.03
C GLN A 142 -15.26 -9.10 -29.21
N SER A 143 -16.00 -9.47 -30.27
CA SER A 143 -16.26 -10.87 -30.60
C SER A 143 -14.99 -11.65 -30.95
N ILE A 144 -14.01 -11.04 -31.62
CA ILE A 144 -12.72 -11.68 -31.96
C ILE A 144 -11.96 -12.01 -30.67
N LEU A 145 -11.94 -11.08 -29.71
CA LEU A 145 -11.32 -11.30 -28.40
C LEU A 145 -12.03 -12.42 -27.62
N VAL A 146 -13.36 -12.41 -27.57
CA VAL A 146 -14.13 -13.47 -26.91
C VAL A 146 -13.89 -14.82 -27.58
N GLU A 147 -13.92 -14.89 -28.90
CA GLU A 147 -13.66 -16.11 -29.68
C GLU A 147 -12.25 -16.64 -29.42
N PHE A 148 -11.24 -15.77 -29.43
CA PHE A 148 -9.87 -16.11 -29.05
C PHE A 148 -9.80 -16.72 -27.66
N LEU A 149 -10.45 -16.09 -26.66
CA LEU A 149 -10.47 -16.59 -25.29
C LEU A 149 -11.15 -17.97 -25.17
N THR A 150 -12.12 -18.31 -26.03
CA THR A 150 -12.78 -19.62 -25.98
C THR A 150 -11.85 -20.81 -26.26
N GLN A 151 -10.65 -20.55 -26.81
CA GLN A 151 -9.65 -21.58 -27.10
C GLN A 151 -8.93 -22.14 -25.85
N PHE A 152 -9.14 -21.54 -24.67
CA PHE A 152 -8.40 -21.86 -23.44
C PHE A 152 -9.29 -22.46 -22.32
N PRO A 153 -9.93 -23.63 -22.50
CA PRO A 153 -10.94 -24.12 -21.55
C PRO A 153 -10.43 -24.40 -20.12
N ASN A 154 -9.10 -24.49 -19.93
CA ASN A 154 -8.47 -24.73 -18.63
C ASN A 154 -7.86 -23.48 -17.99
N LEU A 155 -8.16 -22.29 -18.53
CA LEU A 155 -7.64 -21.04 -18.01
C LEU A 155 -8.12 -20.78 -16.58
N HIS A 156 -7.18 -20.46 -15.70
CA HIS A 156 -7.39 -20.08 -14.31
C HIS A 156 -7.15 -18.58 -14.09
N ASP A 157 -6.16 -18.00 -14.76
CA ASP A 157 -5.77 -16.60 -14.59
C ASP A 157 -5.78 -15.88 -15.93
N LEU A 158 -6.51 -14.77 -16.02
CA LEU A 158 -6.63 -13.96 -17.22
C LEU A 158 -6.28 -12.50 -16.92
N ASN A 159 -5.22 -12.01 -17.56
CA ASN A 159 -4.74 -10.64 -17.44
C ASN A 159 -4.85 -9.95 -18.82
N ILE A 160 -5.73 -8.96 -18.96
CA ILE A 160 -5.93 -8.24 -20.22
C ILE A 160 -5.83 -6.73 -19.98
N PHE A 161 -4.82 -6.08 -20.54
CA PHE A 161 -4.67 -4.63 -20.44
C PHE A 161 -4.73 -3.98 -21.80
N PRO A 162 -5.09 -2.70 -21.91
CA PRO A 162 -4.84 -1.93 -23.11
C PRO A 162 -3.36 -1.56 -23.22
N CYS A 163 -2.79 -1.55 -24.43
CA CYS A 163 -1.42 -1.08 -24.65
C CYS A 163 -1.24 0.40 -24.30
N PHE A 164 -2.31 1.20 -24.45
CA PHE A 164 -2.30 2.63 -24.18
C PHE A 164 -3.35 3.01 -23.12
N PRO A 165 -3.07 3.97 -22.21
CA PRO A 165 -4.02 4.39 -21.18
C PRO A 165 -5.38 4.88 -21.71
N HIS A 166 -5.43 5.36 -22.95
CA HIS A 166 -6.64 5.90 -23.58
C HIS A 166 -7.40 4.86 -24.43
N THR A 167 -6.85 3.67 -24.62
CA THR A 167 -7.55 2.60 -25.33
C THR A 167 -8.39 1.79 -24.36
N SER A 168 -9.61 1.48 -24.77
CA SER A 168 -10.61 0.76 -23.97
C SER A 168 -10.87 -0.63 -24.54
N ILE A 169 -10.99 -1.62 -23.65
CA ILE A 169 -11.46 -2.96 -24.00
C ILE A 169 -12.91 -3.06 -23.54
N TYR A 170 -13.81 -3.14 -24.50
CA TYR A 170 -15.23 -3.16 -24.22
C TYR A 170 -15.72 -4.58 -23.92
N PHE A 171 -16.46 -4.74 -22.83
CA PHE A 171 -17.14 -5.99 -22.52
C PHE A 171 -18.58 -5.72 -22.09
N ASP A 172 -19.54 -6.24 -22.85
CA ASP A 172 -20.94 -6.28 -22.41
C ASP A 172 -21.24 -7.52 -21.54
N VAL A 173 -22.46 -7.58 -21.02
CA VAL A 173 -22.91 -8.70 -20.17
C VAL A 173 -22.90 -10.02 -20.94
N GLY A 174 -23.18 -10.00 -22.24
CA GLY A 174 -23.16 -11.16 -23.13
C GLY A 174 -21.75 -11.71 -23.31
N ASN A 175 -20.76 -10.85 -23.50
CA ASN A 175 -19.36 -11.23 -23.63
C ASN A 175 -18.85 -11.89 -22.34
N ILE A 176 -19.09 -11.28 -21.17
CA ILE A 176 -18.67 -11.86 -19.88
C ILE A 176 -19.34 -13.22 -19.65
N ASN A 177 -20.64 -13.33 -19.93
CA ASN A 177 -21.34 -14.61 -19.83
C ASN A 177 -20.77 -15.67 -20.78
N THR A 178 -20.40 -15.27 -22.00
CA THR A 178 -19.77 -16.15 -22.98
C THR A 178 -18.40 -16.61 -22.52
N ILE A 179 -17.56 -15.70 -22.02
CA ILE A 179 -16.25 -16.03 -21.44
C ILE A 179 -16.41 -17.07 -20.33
N HIS A 180 -17.30 -16.87 -19.36
CA HIS A 180 -17.50 -17.83 -18.26
C HIS A 180 -18.14 -19.15 -18.68
N LYS A 181 -18.86 -19.18 -19.80
CA LYS A 181 -19.39 -20.43 -20.38
C LYS A 181 -18.25 -21.33 -20.86
N TYR A 182 -17.22 -20.76 -21.48
CA TYR A 182 -16.07 -21.51 -22.01
C TYR A 182 -14.94 -21.67 -20.98
N LEU A 183 -14.72 -20.67 -20.13
CA LEU A 183 -13.67 -20.62 -19.12
C LEU A 183 -14.23 -20.90 -17.72
N SER A 184 -14.92 -22.04 -17.57
CA SER A 184 -15.55 -22.45 -16.32
C SER A 184 -14.58 -22.59 -15.13
N ARG A 185 -13.27 -22.67 -15.38
CA ARG A 185 -12.21 -22.83 -14.38
C ARG A 185 -11.53 -21.53 -13.98
N LEU A 186 -11.97 -20.40 -14.54
CA LEU A 186 -11.34 -19.09 -14.33
C LEU A 186 -11.48 -18.65 -12.87
N ARG A 187 -10.35 -18.41 -12.21
CA ARG A 187 -10.23 -18.04 -10.79
C ARG A 187 -9.91 -16.57 -10.57
N SER A 188 -9.14 -15.98 -11.49
CA SER A 188 -8.71 -14.59 -11.43
C SER A 188 -8.92 -13.90 -12.78
N ILE A 189 -9.52 -12.72 -12.74
CA ILE A 189 -9.55 -11.80 -13.88
C ILE A 189 -8.88 -10.51 -13.44
N LYS A 190 -7.89 -10.07 -14.21
CA LYS A 190 -7.30 -8.75 -14.11
C LYS A 190 -7.39 -8.04 -15.44
N GLY A 191 -7.72 -6.76 -15.45
CA GLY A 191 -7.62 -6.00 -16.67
C GLY A 191 -8.16 -4.60 -16.60
N ALA A 192 -8.05 -3.88 -17.71
CA ALA A 192 -8.70 -2.58 -17.85
C ALA A 192 -9.81 -2.64 -18.90
N PHE A 193 -11.04 -2.37 -18.47
CA PHE A 193 -12.24 -2.57 -19.26
C PHE A 193 -13.08 -1.30 -19.30
N THR A 194 -13.77 -1.10 -20.41
CA THR A 194 -14.89 -0.17 -20.50
C THR A 194 -16.16 -0.99 -20.55
N PHE A 195 -17.09 -0.65 -19.68
CA PHE A 195 -18.35 -1.36 -19.62
C PHE A 195 -19.47 -0.50 -20.19
N PRO A 196 -20.30 -1.00 -21.11
CA PRO A 196 -21.46 -0.26 -21.58
C PRO A 196 -22.55 -0.24 -20.49
N THR A 197 -23.45 0.75 -20.58
CA THR A 197 -24.65 0.81 -19.73
C THR A 197 -25.47 -0.46 -19.87
N ILE A 198 -25.80 -1.09 -18.73
CA ILE A 198 -26.70 -2.24 -18.74
C ILE A 198 -28.12 -1.71 -18.99
N CYS A 199 -28.73 -2.16 -20.09
CA CYS A 199 -30.08 -1.80 -20.47
C CYS A 199 -31.07 -2.08 -19.34
N GLN A 200 -32.08 -1.22 -19.16
CA GLN A 200 -33.06 -1.34 -18.08
C GLN A 200 -33.80 -2.70 -18.09
N SER A 201 -34.01 -3.29 -19.27
CA SER A 201 -34.56 -4.63 -19.41
C SER A 201 -33.66 -5.72 -18.84
N ASP A 202 -32.34 -5.57 -18.99
CA ASP A 202 -31.35 -6.57 -18.60
C ASP A 202 -31.06 -6.53 -17.10
N ILE A 203 -31.26 -5.37 -16.46
CA ILE A 203 -31.20 -5.21 -15.01
C ILE A 203 -32.10 -6.25 -14.30
N GLN A 204 -33.29 -6.52 -14.84
CA GLN A 204 -34.21 -7.51 -14.27
C GLN A 204 -33.73 -8.96 -14.45
N THR A 205 -32.78 -9.19 -15.36
CA THR A 205 -32.20 -10.51 -15.62
C THR A 205 -30.92 -10.76 -14.85
N ILE A 206 -30.30 -9.73 -14.26
CA ILE A 206 -29.06 -9.86 -13.45
C ILE A 206 -29.16 -10.97 -12.38
N PRO A 207 -30.23 -11.05 -11.56
CA PRO A 207 -30.34 -12.12 -10.56
C PRO A 207 -30.46 -13.53 -11.14
N LYS A 208 -30.77 -13.64 -12.44
CA LYS A 208 -30.87 -14.91 -13.18
C LYS A 208 -29.57 -15.26 -13.92
N ALA A 209 -28.53 -14.44 -13.81
CA ALA A 209 -27.23 -14.73 -14.42
C ALA A 209 -26.66 -16.03 -13.83
N ILE A 210 -26.15 -16.91 -14.70
CA ILE A 210 -25.53 -18.19 -14.29
C ILE A 210 -24.26 -17.86 -13.49
N PRO A 211 -24.16 -18.22 -12.20
CA PRO A 211 -23.00 -17.88 -11.38
C PRO A 211 -21.73 -18.61 -11.84
N ALA A 212 -20.60 -17.92 -11.78
CA ALA A 212 -19.26 -18.45 -12.00
C ALA A 212 -18.57 -18.65 -10.64
N TYR A 213 -18.79 -19.82 -10.03
CA TYR A 213 -18.31 -20.15 -8.68
C TYR A 213 -16.79 -20.30 -8.56
N SER A 214 -16.08 -20.48 -9.68
CA SER A 214 -14.63 -20.62 -9.72
C SER A 214 -13.91 -19.30 -9.51
N LEU A 215 -14.54 -18.16 -9.86
CA LEU A 215 -13.90 -16.85 -9.75
C LEU A 215 -13.83 -16.41 -8.28
N THR A 216 -12.60 -16.12 -7.84
CA THR A 216 -12.28 -15.74 -6.46
C THR A 216 -11.55 -14.39 -6.37
N SER A 217 -10.95 -13.92 -7.46
CA SER A 217 -10.26 -12.63 -7.53
C SER A 217 -10.68 -11.84 -8.77
N LEU A 218 -10.94 -10.55 -8.60
CA LEU A 218 -11.31 -9.63 -9.65
C LEU A 218 -10.56 -8.31 -9.47
N ASP A 219 -9.69 -7.96 -10.40
CA ASP A 219 -8.91 -6.70 -10.41
C ASP A 219 -9.21 -5.94 -11.70
N ILE A 220 -10.16 -4.99 -11.63
CA ILE A 220 -10.63 -4.26 -12.80
C ILE A 220 -10.26 -2.79 -12.70
N HIS A 221 -9.64 -2.28 -13.77
CA HIS A 221 -9.51 -0.86 -14.03
C HIS A 221 -10.60 -0.40 -15.00
N ILE A 222 -11.56 0.37 -14.52
CA ILE A 222 -12.68 0.85 -15.34
C ILE A 222 -12.25 2.15 -16.02
N LEU A 223 -12.05 2.06 -17.34
CA LEU A 223 -11.65 3.16 -18.20
C LEU A 223 -12.92 3.76 -18.81
N ASN A 224 -13.10 5.09 -18.69
CA ASN A 224 -14.22 5.84 -19.25
C ASN A 224 -15.58 5.60 -18.56
N LEU A 225 -15.88 6.44 -17.57
CA LEU A 225 -17.21 6.49 -16.98
C LEU A 225 -17.82 7.88 -17.12
N ASN A 226 -18.80 7.93 -18.00
CA ASN A 226 -19.71 9.06 -18.10
C ASN A 226 -20.86 8.97 -17.07
N SER A 227 -20.90 7.94 -16.19
CA SER A 227 -21.98 7.78 -15.23
C SER A 227 -21.60 6.91 -14.01
N LEU A 228 -21.85 7.42 -12.81
CA LEU A 228 -21.75 6.67 -11.55
C LEU A 228 -22.72 5.48 -11.48
N TRP A 229 -23.86 5.62 -12.16
CA TRP A 229 -24.87 4.56 -12.22
C TRP A 229 -24.32 3.28 -12.87
N LEU A 230 -23.40 3.43 -13.83
CA LEU A 230 -22.74 2.33 -14.49
C LEU A 230 -21.95 1.46 -13.50
N TYR A 231 -21.18 2.07 -12.59
CA TYR A 231 -20.47 1.33 -11.53
C TYR A 231 -21.42 0.49 -10.70
N TYR A 232 -22.52 1.11 -10.25
CA TYR A 232 -23.49 0.42 -9.42
C TYR A 232 -24.07 -0.81 -10.13
N GLN A 233 -24.48 -0.65 -11.39
CA GLN A 233 -25.03 -1.74 -12.20
C GLN A 233 -24.04 -2.91 -12.35
N TRP A 234 -22.78 -2.61 -12.65
CA TRP A 234 -21.76 -3.64 -12.87
C TRP A 234 -21.31 -4.33 -11.59
N LEU A 235 -21.15 -3.60 -10.49
CA LEU A 235 -20.88 -4.21 -9.19
C LEU A 235 -22.05 -5.09 -8.74
N TRP A 236 -23.27 -4.65 -9.00
CA TRP A 236 -24.46 -5.46 -8.74
C TRP A 236 -24.46 -6.72 -9.60
N TYR A 237 -24.15 -6.64 -10.90
CA TYR A 237 -23.97 -7.81 -11.76
C TYR A 237 -22.88 -8.76 -11.22
N PHE A 238 -21.71 -8.24 -10.84
CA PHE A 238 -20.61 -9.04 -10.30
C PHE A 238 -20.98 -9.74 -8.99
N SER A 239 -21.82 -9.12 -8.15
CA SER A 239 -22.25 -9.74 -6.90
C SER A 239 -23.07 -11.03 -7.10
N TYR A 240 -23.86 -11.11 -8.17
CA TYR A 240 -24.61 -12.31 -8.55
C TYR A 240 -23.75 -13.26 -9.40
N LYS A 241 -22.93 -12.71 -10.28
CA LYS A 241 -22.10 -13.50 -11.17
C LYS A 241 -20.99 -14.22 -10.41
N TYR A 242 -20.42 -13.62 -9.36
CA TYR A 242 -19.24 -14.12 -8.64
C TYR A 242 -19.52 -14.31 -7.15
N PRO A 243 -20.36 -15.29 -6.76
CA PRO A 243 -20.73 -15.49 -5.35
C PRO A 243 -19.55 -15.87 -4.45
N ASN A 244 -18.49 -16.48 -5.02
CA ASN A 244 -17.28 -16.90 -4.30
C ASN A 244 -16.14 -15.86 -4.37
N LEU A 245 -16.43 -14.63 -4.81
CA LEU A 245 -15.43 -13.59 -4.90
C LEU A 245 -14.88 -13.25 -3.50
N ARG A 246 -13.56 -13.34 -3.34
CA ARG A 246 -12.84 -13.06 -2.09
C ARG A 246 -12.03 -11.78 -2.15
N THR A 247 -11.52 -11.44 -3.33
CA THR A 247 -10.72 -10.23 -3.56
C THR A 247 -11.32 -9.41 -4.68
N LEU A 248 -11.56 -8.13 -4.41
CA LEU A 248 -12.05 -7.16 -5.38
C LEU A 248 -11.11 -5.95 -5.38
N THR A 249 -10.35 -5.79 -6.45
CA THR A 249 -9.58 -4.57 -6.73
C THR A 249 -10.29 -3.79 -7.82
N LEU A 250 -10.55 -2.51 -7.58
CA LEU A 250 -11.27 -1.64 -8.47
C LEU A 250 -10.48 -0.35 -8.63
N LYS A 251 -10.08 -0.05 -9.86
CA LYS A 251 -9.47 1.21 -10.24
C LYS A 251 -10.46 1.99 -11.09
N ALA A 252 -10.70 3.23 -10.73
CA ALA A 252 -11.81 4.02 -11.22
C ALA A 252 -11.30 5.37 -11.75
N LEU A 253 -11.49 5.62 -13.05
CA LEU A 253 -11.33 6.94 -13.65
C LEU A 253 -12.73 7.50 -13.91
N CYS A 254 -13.25 8.29 -12.97
CA CYS A 254 -14.55 8.92 -13.12
C CYS A 254 -14.37 10.44 -13.21
N GLU A 255 -14.99 11.05 -14.21
CA GLU A 255 -15.21 12.50 -14.24
C GLU A 255 -16.67 12.71 -13.84
N THR A 256 -16.92 13.07 -12.58
CA THR A 256 -18.31 13.26 -12.13
C THR A 256 -18.74 14.72 -12.24
N ASP A 257 -19.88 14.91 -12.88
CA ASP A 257 -20.71 16.12 -12.83
C ASP A 257 -21.81 15.95 -11.76
N GLU A 258 -22.26 17.05 -11.14
CA GLU A 258 -23.40 17.09 -10.22
C GLU A 258 -24.67 16.43 -10.80
N SER A 259 -24.85 16.52 -12.11
CA SER A 259 -25.96 15.90 -12.83
C SER A 259 -26.00 14.37 -12.66
N ILE A 260 -24.83 13.73 -12.74
CA ILE A 260 -24.66 12.27 -12.59
C ILE A 260 -25.06 11.80 -11.19
N ILE A 261 -24.81 12.63 -10.17
CA ILE A 261 -25.16 12.31 -8.77
C ILE A 261 -26.66 12.36 -8.56
N LYS A 262 -27.34 13.37 -9.12
CA LYS A 262 -28.81 13.46 -9.07
C LYS A 262 -29.44 12.24 -9.73
N GLU A 263 -28.91 11.82 -10.88
CA GLU A 263 -29.36 10.61 -11.58
C GLU A 263 -29.19 9.35 -10.72
N TYR A 264 -28.01 9.16 -10.11
CA TYR A 264 -27.76 8.04 -9.20
C TYR A 264 -28.77 8.01 -8.04
N ASN A 265 -28.97 9.13 -7.34
CA ASN A 265 -29.87 9.19 -6.19
C ASN A 265 -31.33 8.87 -6.56
N ILE A 266 -31.79 9.33 -7.73
CA ILE A 266 -33.14 9.01 -8.24
C ILE A 266 -33.25 7.52 -8.54
N LYS A 267 -32.26 6.94 -9.24
CA LYS A 267 -32.32 5.55 -9.71
C LYS A 267 -32.05 4.53 -8.60
N LYS A 268 -31.18 4.83 -7.64
CA LYS A 268 -30.83 3.95 -6.50
C LYS A 268 -32.08 3.50 -5.73
N GLY A 269 -33.03 4.40 -5.49
CA GLY A 269 -34.26 4.10 -4.77
C GLY A 269 -35.11 2.98 -5.40
N SER A 270 -34.98 2.74 -6.71
CA SER A 270 -35.73 1.71 -7.43
C SER A 270 -35.15 0.30 -7.32
N LEU A 271 -33.85 0.15 -7.02
CA LEU A 271 -33.16 -1.16 -6.95
C LEU A 271 -33.07 -1.74 -5.54
N LEU A 272 -33.40 -0.95 -4.51
CA LEU A 272 -33.23 -1.33 -3.10
C LEU A 272 -34.39 -2.17 -2.58
N ARG A 273 -34.41 -3.45 -2.95
CA ARG A 273 -34.93 -4.52 -2.06
C ARG A 273 -33.94 -5.68 -2.07
N PRO A 274 -32.78 -5.58 -1.40
CA PRO A 274 -31.85 -6.69 -1.33
C PRO A 274 -32.43 -7.75 -0.39
N ALA A 275 -33.06 -8.78 -0.97
CA ALA A 275 -33.42 -10.00 -0.24
C ALA A 275 -32.20 -10.93 -0.04
N THR A 276 -31.05 -10.60 -0.64
CA THR A 276 -29.86 -11.45 -0.74
C THR A 276 -28.61 -10.72 -0.26
N THR A 277 -27.73 -11.48 0.41
CA THR A 277 -26.38 -11.05 0.78
C THR A 277 -25.53 -10.92 -0.48
N LEU A 278 -25.10 -9.70 -0.80
CA LEU A 278 -24.18 -9.46 -1.91
C LEU A 278 -22.76 -9.85 -1.46
N PHE A 279 -21.96 -10.47 -2.33
CA PHE A 279 -20.56 -10.81 -2.04
C PHE A 279 -20.33 -11.54 -0.69
N PRO A 280 -20.97 -12.70 -0.46
CA PRO A 280 -20.96 -13.37 0.85
C PRO A 280 -19.56 -13.82 1.32
N HIS A 281 -18.59 -13.90 0.41
CA HIS A 281 -17.23 -14.37 0.69
C HIS A 281 -16.16 -13.29 0.47
N LEU A 282 -16.54 -12.03 0.27
CA LEU A 282 -15.59 -10.96 -0.03
C LEU A 282 -14.84 -10.54 1.24
N GLU A 283 -13.53 -10.80 1.24
CA GLU A 283 -12.63 -10.58 2.38
C GLU A 283 -11.69 -9.39 2.15
N THR A 284 -11.30 -9.12 0.89
CA THR A 284 -10.35 -8.06 0.54
C THR A 284 -10.93 -7.13 -0.50
N VAL A 285 -10.92 -5.83 -0.20
CA VAL A 285 -11.33 -4.78 -1.13
C VAL A 285 -10.22 -3.76 -1.25
N GLU A 286 -9.74 -3.54 -2.47
CA GLU A 286 -8.88 -2.42 -2.83
C GLU A 286 -9.63 -1.52 -3.79
N PHE A 287 -9.81 -0.25 -3.42
CA PHE A 287 -10.44 0.74 -4.27
C PHE A 287 -9.47 1.89 -4.50
N ASN A 288 -9.15 2.13 -5.76
CA ASN A 288 -8.36 3.27 -6.19
C ASN A 288 -9.21 4.15 -7.10
N THR A 289 -9.46 5.38 -6.69
CA THR A 289 -10.08 6.36 -7.58
C THR A 289 -9.11 7.49 -7.86
N GLU A 290 -9.01 7.85 -9.13
CA GLU A 290 -8.37 9.10 -9.55
C GLU A 290 -9.37 10.26 -9.60
N ASP A 291 -10.66 9.97 -9.39
CA ASP A 291 -11.73 10.98 -9.39
C ASP A 291 -11.60 11.95 -8.21
N PHE A 292 -11.79 13.22 -8.55
CA PHE A 292 -11.66 14.35 -7.65
C PHE A 292 -12.89 14.57 -6.77
N THR A 293 -13.99 13.83 -6.98
CA THR A 293 -15.23 14.08 -6.22
C THR A 293 -15.54 13.02 -5.15
N LYS A 294 -16.32 13.48 -4.17
CA LYS A 294 -16.88 12.73 -3.04
C LYS A 294 -17.70 11.49 -3.45
N TRP A 295 -18.15 11.40 -4.69
CA TRP A 295 -19.29 10.54 -5.03
C TRP A 295 -18.92 9.18 -5.60
N SER A 296 -17.79 9.06 -6.30
CA SER A 296 -17.30 7.76 -6.79
C SER A 296 -17.14 6.74 -5.65
N HIS A 297 -16.63 7.20 -4.51
CA HIS A 297 -16.58 6.42 -3.28
C HIS A 297 -17.95 6.09 -2.72
N THR A 298 -18.85 7.07 -2.63
CA THR A 298 -20.15 6.92 -1.97
C THR A 298 -20.96 5.76 -2.57
N VAL A 299 -20.95 5.61 -3.90
CA VAL A 299 -21.70 4.52 -4.58
C VAL A 299 -21.16 3.14 -4.23
N LEU A 300 -19.84 2.96 -4.29
CA LEU A 300 -19.21 1.69 -3.96
C LEU A 300 -19.47 1.33 -2.49
N TRP A 301 -19.32 2.30 -1.60
CA TRP A 301 -19.50 2.09 -0.18
C TRP A 301 -20.95 1.86 0.19
N ASP A 302 -21.89 2.55 -0.45
CA ASP A 302 -23.32 2.27 -0.31
C ASP A 302 -23.63 0.79 -0.59
N LEU A 303 -23.08 0.24 -1.68
CA LEU A 303 -23.30 -1.15 -2.05
C LEU A 303 -22.61 -2.12 -1.07
N LEU A 304 -21.33 -1.87 -0.76
CA LEU A 304 -20.56 -2.76 0.10
C LEU A 304 -21.05 -2.75 1.54
N CYS A 305 -21.44 -1.59 2.08
CA CYS A 305 -21.97 -1.49 3.44
C CYS A 305 -23.32 -2.23 3.59
N GLN A 306 -24.10 -2.34 2.52
CA GLN A 306 -25.36 -3.09 2.51
C GLN A 306 -25.17 -4.59 2.28
N SER A 307 -23.97 -5.01 1.85
CA SER A 307 -23.71 -6.39 1.42
C SER A 307 -23.62 -7.39 2.58
N ASN A 308 -23.33 -6.92 3.80
CA ASN A 308 -22.90 -7.74 4.94
C ASN A 308 -21.67 -8.62 4.62
N ALA A 309 -20.87 -8.24 3.62
CA ALA A 309 -19.65 -8.96 3.27
C ALA A 309 -18.66 -8.97 4.45
N PRO A 310 -17.96 -10.09 4.71
CA PRO A 310 -17.02 -10.22 5.81
C PRO A 310 -15.67 -9.60 5.48
N ILE A 311 -15.64 -8.30 5.13
CA ILE A 311 -14.42 -7.61 4.71
C ILE A 311 -13.44 -7.56 5.88
N LYS A 312 -12.26 -8.13 5.65
CA LYS A 312 -11.12 -8.18 6.57
C LYS A 312 -10.06 -7.15 6.18
N ASN A 313 -9.80 -6.99 4.89
CA ASN A 313 -8.76 -6.10 4.39
C ASN A 313 -9.39 -5.03 3.51
N LEU A 314 -9.20 -3.78 3.90
CA LEU A 314 -9.72 -2.64 3.16
C LEU A 314 -8.59 -1.69 2.81
N ARG A 315 -8.38 -1.46 1.52
CA ARG A 315 -7.46 -0.45 1.02
C ARG A 315 -8.19 0.56 0.16
N CYS A 316 -8.13 1.82 0.54
CA CYS A 316 -8.73 2.94 -0.18
C CYS A 316 -7.63 3.89 -0.60
N TRP A 317 -7.50 4.13 -1.90
CA TRP A 317 -6.63 5.15 -2.45
C TRP A 317 -7.49 6.18 -3.18
N ALA A 318 -7.27 7.45 -2.86
CA ALA A 318 -8.03 8.52 -3.45
C ALA A 318 -7.17 9.75 -3.73
N ARG A 319 -7.18 10.21 -4.98
CA ARG A 319 -6.49 11.43 -5.40
C ARG A 319 -7.48 12.58 -5.43
N TYR A 320 -7.33 13.52 -4.51
CA TYR A 320 -8.24 14.65 -4.41
C TYR A 320 -7.51 15.99 -4.58
N ARG A 321 -8.12 16.94 -5.29
CA ARG A 321 -7.58 18.30 -5.44
C ARG A 321 -8.28 19.34 -4.57
N THR A 322 -9.58 19.18 -4.31
CA THR A 322 -10.40 20.18 -3.63
C THR A 322 -11.47 19.48 -2.80
N TYR A 323 -11.22 19.29 -1.50
CA TYR A 323 -12.20 18.65 -0.64
C TYR A 323 -13.15 19.68 -0.02
N GLU A 324 -14.46 19.40 -0.08
CA GLU A 324 -15.36 19.82 0.97
C GLU A 324 -14.90 19.17 2.27
N GLU A 325 -14.60 19.97 3.29
CA GLU A 325 -14.19 19.50 4.60
C GLU A 325 -15.14 18.39 5.12
N GLY A 326 -14.59 17.24 5.51
CA GLY A 326 -15.33 16.16 6.18
C GLY A 326 -15.87 15.00 5.33
N ALA A 327 -15.78 15.04 3.99
CA ALA A 327 -16.37 13.96 3.18
C ALA A 327 -15.63 12.59 3.34
N LEU A 328 -14.31 12.60 3.50
CA LEU A 328 -13.48 11.39 3.59
C LEU A 328 -13.69 10.76 4.97
N GLU A 329 -13.81 11.60 6.00
CA GLU A 329 -14.18 11.17 7.35
C GLU A 329 -15.55 10.49 7.38
N LYS A 330 -16.55 11.04 6.69
CA LYS A 330 -17.87 10.38 6.54
C LYS A 330 -17.74 9.00 5.91
N VAL A 331 -16.95 8.89 4.84
CA VAL A 331 -16.68 7.62 4.17
C VAL A 331 -15.96 6.63 5.09
N ILE A 332 -14.86 7.03 5.73
CA ILE A 332 -14.11 6.18 6.65
C ILE A 332 -15.00 5.72 7.81
N ARG A 333 -15.73 6.64 8.45
CA ARG A 333 -16.66 6.32 9.53
C ARG A 333 -17.68 5.28 9.09
N GLN A 334 -18.30 5.47 7.92
CA GLN A 334 -19.28 4.52 7.39
C GLN A 334 -18.67 3.13 7.14
N LEU A 335 -17.45 3.06 6.60
CA LEU A 335 -16.76 1.80 6.33
C LEU A 335 -16.37 1.07 7.62
N VAL A 336 -15.75 1.79 8.54
CA VAL A 336 -15.35 1.25 9.85
C VAL A 336 -16.56 0.75 10.62
N GLN A 337 -17.67 1.49 10.62
CA GLN A 337 -18.92 1.05 11.25
C GLN A 337 -19.47 -0.24 10.62
N SER A 338 -19.51 -0.28 9.29
CA SER A 338 -20.11 -1.40 8.53
C SER A 338 -19.30 -2.69 8.66
N PHE A 339 -17.97 -2.61 8.75
CA PHE A 339 -17.08 -3.77 8.80
C PHE A 339 -16.40 -3.96 10.16
N SER A 340 -16.85 -3.25 11.18
CA SER A 340 -16.26 -3.20 12.53
C SER A 340 -15.93 -4.58 13.13
N LYS A 341 -16.77 -5.58 12.87
CA LYS A 341 -16.64 -6.93 13.42
C LYS A 341 -15.64 -7.82 12.66
N THR A 342 -15.30 -7.48 11.42
CA THR A 342 -14.50 -8.32 10.52
C THR A 342 -13.20 -7.67 10.08
N LEU A 343 -13.11 -6.35 10.12
CA LEU A 343 -11.97 -5.58 9.64
C LEU A 343 -10.71 -5.88 10.47
N GLU A 344 -9.67 -6.38 9.80
CA GLU A 344 -8.36 -6.75 10.34
C GLU A 344 -7.29 -5.76 9.90
N THR A 345 -7.34 -5.30 8.64
CA THR A 345 -6.43 -4.29 8.10
C THR A 345 -7.19 -3.18 7.39
N MET A 346 -6.79 -1.94 7.62
CA MET A 346 -7.33 -0.78 6.95
C MET A 346 -6.21 0.15 6.51
N SER A 347 -6.19 0.49 5.23
CA SER A 347 -5.28 1.46 4.63
C SER A 347 -6.08 2.52 3.89
N VAL A 348 -5.90 3.79 4.24
CA VAL A 348 -6.48 4.92 3.53
C VAL A 348 -5.36 5.86 3.11
N GLU A 349 -5.17 6.00 1.81
CA GLU A 349 -4.16 6.86 1.20
C GLU A 349 -4.85 7.99 0.44
N GLY A 350 -4.55 9.22 0.84
CA GLY A 350 -4.98 10.44 0.17
C GLY A 350 -3.87 11.09 -0.64
N TYR A 351 -4.14 12.25 -1.24
CA TYR A 351 -3.14 13.12 -1.86
C TYR A 351 -3.48 14.58 -1.56
N LEU A 352 -3.72 14.88 -0.28
CA LEU A 352 -4.14 16.21 0.12
C LEU A 352 -3.02 16.91 0.90
N PHE A 353 -2.60 18.07 0.38
CA PHE A 353 -1.73 19.00 1.09
C PHE A 353 -2.58 19.86 2.02
N PHE A 354 -2.53 19.60 3.32
CA PHE A 354 -3.31 20.37 4.29
C PHE A 354 -2.52 21.53 4.89
N GLY A 355 -3.17 22.70 4.88
CA GLY A 355 -2.91 23.72 5.90
C GLY A 355 -3.50 23.27 7.24
N THR A 356 -2.90 23.71 8.35
CA THR A 356 -3.27 23.30 9.71
C THR A 356 -4.69 23.64 10.15
N GLU A 357 -5.44 24.43 9.37
CA GLU A 357 -6.75 24.95 9.74
C GLU A 357 -7.91 24.00 9.39
N ASN A 358 -7.72 23.07 8.45
CA ASN A 358 -8.81 22.25 7.90
C ASN A 358 -8.68 20.76 8.28
N ILE A 359 -8.35 20.49 9.54
CA ILE A 359 -8.11 19.13 10.01
C ILE A 359 -9.42 18.51 10.47
N VAL A 360 -9.75 17.36 9.89
CA VAL A 360 -11.03 16.68 10.11
C VAL A 360 -10.88 15.61 11.18
N LYS A 361 -11.72 15.63 12.22
CA LYS A 361 -11.69 14.63 13.30
C LYS A 361 -12.19 13.27 12.83
N LEU A 362 -11.30 12.27 12.86
CA LEU A 362 -11.61 10.91 12.50
C LEU A 362 -12.13 10.11 13.70
N GLU A 363 -13.40 9.76 13.66
CA GLU A 363 -14.04 8.91 14.65
C GLU A 363 -14.05 7.45 14.18
N ILE A 364 -13.27 6.62 14.86
CA ILE A 364 -13.18 5.18 14.58
C ILE A 364 -14.09 4.46 15.59
N SER A 365 -15.10 3.76 15.09
CA SER A 365 -15.98 2.94 15.93
C SER A 365 -15.25 1.71 16.47
N TYR A 366 -15.86 1.02 17.44
CA TYR A 366 -15.32 -0.21 18.04
C TYR A 366 -15.00 -1.29 17.00
N CYS A 367 -13.71 -1.50 16.73
CA CYS A 367 -13.15 -2.42 15.74
C CYS A 367 -12.17 -3.39 16.42
N PRO A 368 -12.68 -4.38 17.17
CA PRO A 368 -11.84 -5.21 18.05
C PRO A 368 -10.87 -6.13 17.31
N ARG A 369 -11.04 -6.30 15.99
CA ARG A 369 -10.16 -7.14 15.16
C ARG A 369 -9.14 -6.34 14.36
N LEU A 370 -9.19 -5.01 14.38
CA LEU A 370 -8.28 -4.19 13.58
C LEU A 370 -6.87 -4.31 14.15
N VAL A 371 -6.00 -4.98 13.41
CA VAL A 371 -4.59 -5.25 13.77
C VAL A 371 -3.65 -4.20 13.18
N GLU A 372 -3.99 -3.68 12.00
CA GLU A 372 -3.18 -2.69 11.28
C GLU A 372 -4.05 -1.55 10.74
N LEU A 373 -3.63 -0.32 11.06
CA LEU A 373 -4.24 0.90 10.56
C LEU A 373 -3.17 1.76 9.88
N GLU A 374 -3.36 2.04 8.60
CA GLU A 374 -2.57 2.96 7.80
C GLU A 374 -3.46 4.10 7.30
N ILE A 375 -3.11 5.34 7.67
CA ILE A 375 -3.78 6.55 7.19
C ILE A 375 -2.70 7.51 6.73
N THR A 376 -2.61 7.76 5.43
CA THR A 376 -1.59 8.62 4.83
C THR A 376 -2.24 9.74 4.03
N ASP A 377 -1.67 10.94 4.11
CA ASP A 377 -1.99 12.06 3.21
C ASP A 377 -3.47 12.50 3.22
N ASN A 378 -4.11 12.38 4.39
CA ASN A 378 -5.55 12.60 4.59
C ASN A 378 -5.93 13.81 5.45
N GLY A 379 -4.96 14.50 6.08
CA GLY A 379 -5.24 15.71 6.88
C GLY A 379 -6.23 15.47 8.00
N SER A 380 -6.23 14.25 8.52
CA SER A 380 -7.13 13.86 9.57
C SER A 380 -6.56 14.21 10.93
N TYR A 381 -7.45 14.30 11.89
CA TYR A 381 -7.18 14.43 13.30
C TYR A 381 -7.59 13.12 13.98
N ILE A 382 -6.69 12.50 14.73
CA ILE A 382 -6.98 11.26 15.46
C ILE A 382 -6.81 11.54 16.96
N GLU A 383 -7.86 11.23 17.72
CA GLU A 383 -7.78 11.05 19.18
C GLU A 383 -7.26 9.64 19.45
N LEU A 384 -5.99 9.56 19.86
CA LEU A 384 -5.29 8.30 20.02
C LEU A 384 -5.90 7.42 21.12
N ASP A 385 -6.35 8.03 22.22
CA ASP A 385 -7.05 7.34 23.28
C ASP A 385 -8.31 6.64 22.77
N ASN A 386 -9.18 7.39 22.07
CA ASN A 386 -10.37 6.83 21.45
C ASN A 386 -10.02 5.72 20.43
N LEU A 387 -8.97 5.89 19.62
CA LEU A 387 -8.53 4.85 18.68
C LEU A 387 -8.13 3.55 19.42
N LEU A 388 -7.29 3.65 20.45
CA LEU A 388 -6.79 2.49 21.20
C LEU A 388 -7.87 1.83 22.06
N ASP A 389 -8.86 2.58 22.56
CA ASP A 389 -10.03 2.01 23.26
C ASP A 389 -10.95 1.23 22.31
N ASN A 390 -11.11 1.72 21.07
CA ASN A 390 -11.97 1.08 20.09
C ASN A 390 -11.30 -0.07 19.33
N CYS A 391 -9.97 -0.07 19.21
CA CYS A 391 -9.22 -1.03 18.38
C CYS A 391 -8.23 -1.85 19.22
N ILE A 392 -8.74 -2.60 20.19
CA ILE A 392 -7.93 -3.33 21.19
C ILE A 392 -6.86 -4.28 20.62
N ALA A 393 -7.03 -4.76 19.38
CA ALA A 393 -6.08 -5.63 18.69
C ALA A 393 -5.01 -4.88 17.88
N LEU A 394 -5.07 -3.54 17.84
CA LEU A 394 -4.22 -2.72 16.99
C LEU A 394 -2.75 -2.87 17.39
N SER A 395 -1.98 -3.50 16.53
CA SER A 395 -0.56 -3.79 16.74
C SER A 395 0.34 -2.84 15.94
N ARG A 396 -0.16 -2.30 14.83
CA ARG A 396 0.58 -1.36 13.97
C ARG A 396 -0.28 -0.16 13.61
N LEU A 397 0.26 1.03 13.87
CA LEU A 397 -0.32 2.30 13.46
C LEU A 397 0.68 3.05 12.58
N LYS A 398 0.32 3.29 11.32
CA LYS A 398 1.03 4.18 10.41
C LYS A 398 0.15 5.39 10.11
N PHE A 399 0.61 6.56 10.48
CA PHE A 399 -0.15 7.80 10.33
C PHE A 399 0.70 8.90 9.72
N SER A 400 0.21 9.52 8.66
CA SER A 400 0.95 10.57 7.96
C SER A 400 0.10 11.79 7.60
N ASN A 401 0.75 12.96 7.57
CA ASN A 401 0.15 14.24 7.14
C ASN A 401 -1.18 14.53 7.86
N GLY A 402 -1.13 14.63 9.19
CA GLY A 402 -2.30 14.87 10.03
C GLY A 402 -1.94 15.33 11.45
N LYS A 403 -2.91 15.29 12.36
CA LYS A 403 -2.72 15.65 13.78
C LYS A 403 -3.11 14.50 14.70
N LEU A 404 -2.26 14.22 15.68
CA LEU A 404 -2.48 13.18 16.68
C LEU A 404 -2.54 13.81 18.06
N ASN A 405 -3.64 13.60 18.78
CA ASN A 405 -3.91 14.16 20.11
C ASN A 405 -4.47 13.11 21.06
N ILE A 406 -4.56 13.46 22.34
CA ILE A 406 -5.38 12.76 23.34
C ILE A 406 -6.69 13.53 23.49
N GLY A 407 -7.80 12.84 23.70
CA GLY A 407 -9.08 13.45 24.04
C GLY A 407 -9.01 14.30 25.31
N SER A 408 -10.03 15.13 25.52
CA SER A 408 -10.09 16.06 26.66
C SER A 408 -10.32 15.37 28.01
N ASP A 409 -10.79 14.11 28.00
CA ASP A 409 -11.14 13.36 29.20
C ASP A 409 -10.47 11.97 29.17
N PRO A 410 -9.13 11.91 29.28
CA PRO A 410 -8.44 10.63 29.30
C PRO A 410 -8.82 9.88 30.58
N HIS A 411 -9.24 8.61 30.43
CA HIS A 411 -9.48 7.74 31.57
C HIS A 411 -8.29 7.79 32.55
N GLU A 412 -8.54 7.98 33.84
CA GLU A 412 -7.48 8.12 34.86
C GLU A 412 -6.50 6.93 34.87
N LYS A 413 -6.96 5.75 34.45
CA LYS A 413 -6.17 4.51 34.39
C LYS A 413 -6.51 3.72 33.11
N PRO A 414 -5.92 4.08 31.96
CA PRO A 414 -6.20 3.37 30.72
C PRO A 414 -5.66 1.93 30.80
N ALA A 415 -6.40 0.97 30.25
CA ALA A 415 -5.95 -0.40 30.13
C ALA A 415 -4.73 -0.49 29.18
N TYR A 416 -3.79 -1.38 29.48
CA TYR A 416 -2.64 -1.61 28.61
C TYR A 416 -3.07 -2.01 27.21
N HIS A 417 -2.39 -1.49 26.20
CA HIS A 417 -2.66 -1.75 24.80
C HIS A 417 -1.52 -2.50 24.12
N GLY A 418 -1.85 -3.39 23.18
CA GLY A 418 -0.90 -4.23 22.44
C GLY A 418 -0.19 -3.55 21.26
N LEU A 419 -0.16 -2.21 21.20
CA LEU A 419 0.47 -1.49 20.08
C LEU A 419 1.98 -1.75 20.10
N ASN A 420 2.52 -2.23 18.98
CA ASN A 420 3.91 -2.66 18.84
C ASN A 420 4.72 -1.76 17.88
N ILE A 421 4.10 -1.34 16.78
CA ILE A 421 4.75 -0.54 15.73
C ILE A 421 4.00 0.79 15.58
N LEU A 422 4.73 1.90 15.70
CA LEU A 422 4.23 3.25 15.45
C LEU A 422 5.08 3.95 14.40
N GLU A 423 4.46 4.37 13.31
CA GLU A 423 5.09 5.14 12.24
C GLU A 423 4.34 6.47 12.06
N LEU A 424 4.99 7.58 12.38
CA LEU A 424 4.44 8.92 12.23
C LEU A 424 5.24 9.71 11.19
N SER A 425 4.61 10.12 10.08
CA SER A 425 5.26 10.96 9.06
C SER A 425 4.55 12.29 8.86
N TYR A 426 5.24 13.42 8.98
CA TYR A 426 4.62 14.76 8.83
C TYR A 426 3.39 14.97 9.73
N VAL A 427 3.40 14.37 10.93
CA VAL A 427 2.29 14.46 11.90
C VAL A 427 2.58 15.57 12.91
N THR A 428 1.57 16.39 13.20
CA THR A 428 1.58 17.30 14.34
C THR A 428 1.12 16.57 15.60
N VAL A 429 1.91 16.58 16.66
CA VAL A 429 1.68 15.79 17.87
C VAL A 429 2.06 16.55 19.13
N ASN A 430 1.24 16.47 20.18
CA ASN A 430 1.56 17.03 21.49
C ASN A 430 2.42 16.05 22.32
N THR A 431 3.31 16.55 23.18
CA THR A 431 4.13 15.73 24.10
C THR A 431 3.30 14.77 24.96
N ALA A 432 2.09 15.16 25.37
CA ALA A 432 1.16 14.34 26.15
C ALA A 432 0.78 13.02 25.45
N VAL A 433 0.77 13.01 24.11
CA VAL A 433 0.54 11.79 23.32
C VAL A 433 1.65 10.76 23.55
N PHE A 434 2.90 11.20 23.63
CA PHE A 434 4.03 10.33 23.93
C PHE A 434 3.97 9.81 25.36
N SER A 435 3.69 10.67 26.34
CA SER A 435 3.49 10.26 27.74
C SER A 435 2.38 9.20 27.86
N TYR A 436 1.29 9.39 27.14
CA TYR A 436 0.18 8.45 27.08
C TYR A 436 0.56 7.12 26.42
N LEU A 437 1.21 7.16 25.26
CA LEU A 437 1.75 5.97 24.57
C LEU A 437 2.73 5.20 25.45
N SER A 438 3.63 5.91 26.12
CA SER A 438 4.60 5.36 27.05
C SER A 438 3.92 4.50 28.10
N PHE A 439 2.94 5.09 28.79
CA PHE A 439 2.22 4.43 29.86
C PHE A 439 1.36 3.26 29.36
N ARG A 440 0.58 3.49 28.29
CA ARG A 440 -0.46 2.58 27.82
C ARG A 440 0.09 1.45 26.92
N CYS A 441 1.02 1.77 26.03
CA CYS A 441 1.54 0.87 24.99
C CYS A 441 2.93 0.33 25.36
N ARG A 442 3.03 -0.40 26.48
CA ARG A 442 4.31 -0.94 26.96
C ARG A 442 4.96 -1.97 26.02
N SER A 443 4.17 -2.53 25.11
CA SER A 443 4.62 -3.44 24.06
C SER A 443 5.16 -2.74 22.82
N LEU A 444 5.25 -1.40 22.81
CA LEU A 444 5.76 -0.63 21.68
C LEU A 444 7.28 -0.85 21.51
N GLU A 445 7.68 -1.65 20.53
CA GLU A 445 9.09 -1.99 20.31
C GLU A 445 9.72 -1.19 19.16
N TYR A 446 8.91 -0.72 18.21
CA TYR A 446 9.37 -0.02 17.01
C TYR A 446 8.67 1.33 16.89
N MET A 447 9.45 2.40 16.82
CA MET A 447 8.94 3.74 16.57
C MET A 447 9.74 4.40 15.45
N TYR A 448 9.04 4.84 14.41
CA TYR A 448 9.59 5.62 13.32
C TYR A 448 8.93 7.00 13.28
N LEU A 449 9.74 8.03 13.51
CA LEU A 449 9.33 9.42 13.48
C LEU A 449 10.00 10.09 12.27
N ASN A 450 9.22 10.42 11.25
CA ASN A 450 9.69 11.10 10.04
C ASN A 450 9.05 12.47 9.89
N ARG A 451 9.81 13.52 10.16
CA ARG A 451 9.35 14.90 10.08
C ARG A 451 8.11 15.22 10.95
N PRO A 452 7.93 14.64 12.16
CA PRO A 452 6.84 15.07 13.02
C PRO A 452 7.08 16.50 13.52
N LYS A 453 5.99 17.22 13.80
CA LYS A 453 5.99 18.49 14.51
C LYS A 453 5.51 18.23 15.94
N ILE A 454 6.45 18.20 16.87
CA ILE A 454 6.18 17.99 18.30
C ILE A 454 6.03 19.35 18.97
N CYS A 455 4.92 19.60 19.63
CA CYS A 455 4.65 20.88 20.28
C CYS A 455 4.14 20.70 21.70
N ASP A 456 4.64 21.52 22.63
CA ASP A 456 4.09 21.72 23.97
C ASP A 456 4.75 22.96 24.61
N SER A 457 4.27 23.37 25.77
CA SER A 457 4.92 24.38 26.59
C SER A 457 6.29 23.92 27.07
N ILE A 458 7.23 24.86 27.15
CA ILE A 458 8.55 24.63 27.75
C ILE A 458 8.47 25.02 29.24
N SER A 459 9.05 24.22 30.14
CA SER A 459 9.22 24.62 31.54
C SER A 459 10.11 25.86 31.65
N ASP A 460 9.65 26.87 32.39
CA ASP A 460 10.41 28.11 32.56
C ASP A 460 11.69 27.91 33.38
N GLU A 461 11.67 26.96 34.31
CA GLU A 461 12.80 26.67 35.20
C GLU A 461 13.93 25.93 34.51
N THR A 462 13.60 25.08 33.54
CA THR A 462 14.56 24.16 32.90
C THR A 462 14.80 24.46 31.43
N LYS A 463 13.93 25.27 30.82
CA LYS A 463 13.82 25.47 29.38
C LYS A 463 13.77 24.16 28.59
N ARG A 464 13.12 23.15 29.18
CA ARG A 464 12.96 21.83 28.59
C ARG A 464 11.53 21.61 28.07
N LEU A 465 11.43 21.18 26.82
CA LEU A 465 10.27 20.49 26.26
C LEU A 465 10.42 18.99 26.54
N TYR A 466 9.53 18.41 27.34
CA TYR A 466 9.71 17.04 27.82
C TYR A 466 8.82 16.04 27.06
N ILE A 467 9.44 15.07 26.39
CA ILE A 467 8.77 13.99 25.65
C ILE A 467 8.99 12.69 26.44
N ASP A 468 7.98 12.28 27.22
CA ASP A 468 8.08 11.14 28.11
C ASP A 468 7.75 9.81 27.40
N MET A 469 8.77 8.96 27.22
CA MET A 469 8.68 7.58 26.76
C MET A 469 9.29 6.59 27.78
N SER A 470 9.34 6.99 29.07
CA SER A 470 10.07 6.29 30.14
C SER A 470 9.62 4.85 30.43
N TYR A 471 8.39 4.49 30.05
CA TYR A 471 7.85 3.13 30.23
C TYR A 471 8.00 2.25 28.99
N THR A 472 8.56 2.78 27.90
CA THR A 472 8.71 2.07 26.62
C THR A 472 10.14 1.59 26.41
N ASN A 473 10.27 0.34 25.94
CA ASN A 473 11.54 -0.31 25.64
C ASN A 473 11.65 -0.57 24.14
N PHE A 474 12.40 0.28 23.44
CA PHE A 474 12.54 0.19 21.99
C PHE A 474 13.60 -0.83 21.56
N LYS A 475 13.23 -1.70 20.63
CA LYS A 475 14.19 -2.45 19.80
C LYS A 475 14.80 -1.52 18.76
N VAL A 476 13.99 -0.65 18.16
CA VAL A 476 14.42 0.35 17.17
C VAL A 476 13.65 1.65 17.37
N LEU A 477 14.40 2.73 17.58
CA LEU A 477 13.89 4.10 17.54
C LEU A 477 14.54 4.84 16.37
N ARG A 478 13.77 5.19 15.34
CA ARG A 478 14.28 5.96 14.21
C ARG A 478 13.72 7.37 14.24
N LEU A 479 14.62 8.36 14.30
CA LEU A 479 14.30 9.78 14.38
C LEU A 479 14.82 10.47 13.11
N ASP A 480 13.92 10.91 12.25
CA ASP A 480 14.23 11.44 10.93
C ASP A 480 13.64 12.87 10.83
N HIS A 481 14.50 13.90 10.85
CA HIS A 481 14.11 15.32 10.70
C HIS A 481 13.00 15.83 11.65
N ILE A 482 13.11 15.58 12.96
CA ILE A 482 12.11 16.01 13.96
C ILE A 482 12.08 17.54 14.13
N TYR A 483 10.89 18.12 14.21
CA TYR A 483 10.68 19.52 14.56
C TYR A 483 10.04 19.62 15.94
N CYS A 484 10.61 20.44 16.82
CA CYS A 484 10.08 20.71 18.14
C CYS A 484 9.70 22.19 18.27
N TYR A 485 8.58 22.48 18.91
CA TYR A 485 8.07 23.85 19.11
C TYR A 485 7.64 24.07 20.55
N SER A 486 7.88 25.28 21.06
CA SER A 486 7.52 25.71 22.42
C SER A 486 6.05 26.10 22.60
N SER A 487 5.25 26.00 21.53
CA SER A 487 3.84 26.36 21.50
C SER A 487 3.12 25.54 20.43
N ASP A 488 1.90 25.10 20.73
CA ASP A 488 0.99 24.43 19.82
C ASP A 488 0.26 25.41 18.89
N ARG A 489 0.05 26.66 19.32
CA ARG A 489 -0.66 27.70 18.57
C ARG A 489 0.19 28.33 17.46
N LEU A 490 1.48 28.49 17.71
CA LEU A 490 2.41 29.16 16.81
C LEU A 490 3.58 28.21 16.53
N MET A 491 3.49 27.44 15.44
CA MET A 491 4.59 26.57 14.97
C MET A 491 5.43 27.31 13.93
N ASP A 492 6.08 28.39 14.37
CA ASP A 492 6.87 29.26 13.51
C ASP A 492 8.36 29.24 13.90
N LYS A 493 9.16 30.06 13.20
CA LYS A 493 10.60 30.17 13.43
C LYS A 493 10.98 30.67 14.83
N ASN A 494 10.07 31.33 15.55
CA ASN A 494 10.33 31.93 16.86
C ASN A 494 10.10 30.93 17.99
N THR A 495 9.24 29.93 17.79
CA THR A 495 8.97 28.89 18.79
C THR A 495 9.76 27.61 18.55
N ALA A 496 10.50 27.54 17.44
CA ALA A 496 11.31 26.37 17.08
C ALA A 496 12.43 26.08 18.11
N ILE A 497 12.52 24.81 18.49
CA ILE A 497 13.55 24.24 19.36
C ILE A 497 14.41 23.31 18.50
N ASN A 498 15.68 23.66 18.33
CA ASN A 498 16.58 22.94 17.42
C ASN A 498 17.57 22.01 18.13
N LEU A 499 17.54 21.96 19.47
CA LEU A 499 18.37 21.06 20.26
C LEU A 499 17.53 19.92 20.82
N ILE A 500 17.98 18.69 20.58
CA ILE A 500 17.29 17.47 21.01
C ILE A 500 18.25 16.63 21.86
N LEU A 501 17.85 16.30 23.07
CA LEU A 501 18.51 15.37 23.97
C LEU A 501 17.76 14.02 23.94
N LEU A 502 18.47 12.94 23.60
CA LEU A 502 17.96 11.59 23.80
C LEU A 502 18.51 11.03 25.11
N SER A 503 17.62 10.62 26.01
CA SER A 503 17.98 10.06 27.32
C SER A 503 17.26 8.74 27.58
N GLN A 504 17.79 7.93 28.50
CA GLN A 504 17.18 6.68 28.93
C GLN A 504 17.16 6.56 30.46
N VAL A 505 16.13 5.90 30.99
CA VAL A 505 16.01 5.58 32.42
C VAL A 505 16.80 4.32 32.72
N ASN A 506 17.71 4.35 33.69
CA ASN A 506 18.51 3.17 34.00
C ASN A 506 17.65 2.06 34.66
N SER A 507 17.34 1.00 33.92
CA SER A 507 16.40 -0.06 34.34
C SER A 507 17.05 -1.21 35.11
N ASP A 508 18.38 -1.22 35.24
CA ASP A 508 19.16 -2.31 35.88
C ASP A 508 18.79 -2.58 37.36
N ARG A 509 17.96 -1.75 37.99
CA ARG A 509 17.57 -1.90 39.41
C ARG A 509 16.20 -2.54 39.65
N LEU A 510 15.35 -2.73 38.63
CA LEU A 510 13.95 -3.17 38.83
C LEU A 510 13.76 -4.69 38.93
N SER A 511 14.78 -5.52 38.68
CA SER A 511 14.64 -6.98 38.65
C SER A 511 14.83 -7.69 39.99
N ASN A 512 15.32 -7.03 41.05
CA ASN A 512 15.64 -7.68 42.34
C ASN A 512 14.70 -7.27 43.49
N GLY A 513 13.45 -7.75 43.42
CA GLY A 513 12.66 -8.38 44.50
C GLY A 513 12.37 -7.71 45.87
N THR A 514 13.13 -6.74 46.37
CA THR A 514 12.95 -6.24 47.76
C THR A 514 12.41 -4.81 47.76
N ARG A 515 11.08 -4.70 47.95
CA ARG A 515 10.32 -3.45 48.13
C ARG A 515 10.70 -2.77 49.45
N GLN A 516 11.83 -2.07 49.51
CA GLN A 516 12.01 -1.01 50.51
C GLN A 516 11.82 0.33 49.80
N SER A 517 10.80 1.05 50.25
CA SER A 517 10.27 2.31 49.73
C SER A 517 11.15 3.50 50.12
N GLU A 518 12.43 3.46 49.76
CA GLU A 518 13.27 4.67 49.80
C GLU A 518 13.15 5.41 48.45
N ASP A 519 13.11 6.75 48.49
CA ASP A 519 13.04 7.64 47.33
C ASP A 519 14.27 7.45 46.42
N ILE A 520 14.24 6.40 45.60
CA ILE A 520 15.30 6.13 44.62
C ILE A 520 15.13 7.16 43.49
N VAL A 521 15.94 8.21 43.55
CA VAL A 521 16.13 9.15 42.44
C VAL A 521 16.53 8.34 41.21
N SER A 522 15.65 8.32 40.19
CA SER A 522 15.91 7.60 38.95
C SER A 522 17.11 8.22 38.24
N VAL A 523 18.17 7.41 38.07
CA VAL A 523 19.37 7.86 37.36
C VAL A 523 19.06 7.89 35.87
N VAL A 524 18.98 9.09 35.30
CA VAL A 524 18.79 9.30 33.86
C VAL A 524 20.15 9.31 33.17
N LYS A 525 20.33 8.46 32.16
CA LYS A 525 21.53 8.42 31.32
C LYS A 525 21.29 9.20 30.04
N HIS A 526 22.09 10.23 29.80
CA HIS A 526 22.07 10.99 28.54
C HIS A 526 22.80 10.18 27.46
N LEU A 527 22.11 9.84 26.37
CA LEU A 527 22.67 9.03 25.30
C LEU A 527 23.37 9.88 24.25
N SER A 528 22.71 10.94 23.76
CA SER A 528 23.25 11.81 22.72
C SER A 528 22.49 13.13 22.65
N TRP A 529 23.20 14.19 22.27
CA TRP A 529 22.62 15.46 21.86
C TRP A 529 22.66 15.61 20.34
N PHE A 530 21.61 16.19 19.79
CA PHE A 530 21.47 16.47 18.36
C PHE A 530 21.14 17.95 18.14
N HIS A 531 21.61 18.47 17.02
CA HIS A 531 21.27 19.79 16.51
C HIS A 531 20.58 19.65 15.16
N VAL A 532 19.39 20.24 15.04
CA VAL A 532 18.62 20.37 13.81
C VAL A 532 18.96 21.71 13.17
N PHE A 533 19.54 21.69 11.98
CA PHE A 533 20.11 22.88 11.34
C PHE A 533 19.68 23.02 9.89
N TYR A 534 19.81 24.22 9.35
CA TYR A 534 19.55 24.52 7.94
C TYR A 534 20.79 24.22 7.10
N GLY A 535 20.68 23.34 6.10
CA GLY A 535 21.77 23.00 5.17
C GLY A 535 21.74 23.85 3.91
N LEU A 536 22.88 24.44 3.52
CA LEU A 536 23.01 25.27 2.30
C LEU A 536 23.36 24.50 1.03
N ASN A 537 23.30 23.16 1.04
CA ASN A 537 23.96 22.35 0.01
C ASN A 537 23.27 22.44 -1.37
N HIS A 538 21.98 22.76 -1.44
CA HIS A 538 21.27 22.99 -2.70
C HIS A 538 20.24 24.11 -2.55
N THR A 539 20.12 24.97 -3.56
CA THR A 539 19.21 26.13 -3.57
C THR A 539 17.73 25.78 -3.38
N PHE A 540 17.35 24.52 -3.55
CA PHE A 540 15.97 24.04 -3.43
C PHE A 540 15.76 23.01 -2.31
N ASP A 541 16.82 22.52 -1.67
CA ASP A 541 16.69 21.57 -0.57
C ASP A 541 16.67 22.33 0.76
N SER A 542 15.48 22.79 1.13
CA SER A 542 15.23 23.43 2.42
C SER A 542 15.02 22.44 3.56
N ALA A 543 15.24 21.14 3.32
CA ALA A 543 15.08 20.14 4.36
C ALA A 543 16.09 20.39 5.49
N PRO A 544 15.64 20.39 6.76
CA PRO A 544 16.54 20.52 7.88
C PRO A 544 17.47 19.31 7.91
N LYS A 545 18.70 19.50 8.34
CA LYS A 545 19.68 18.44 8.54
C LYS A 545 19.82 18.18 10.03
N VAL A 546 20.13 16.94 10.41
CA VAL A 546 20.40 16.59 11.80
C VAL A 546 21.86 16.18 11.93
N ARG A 547 22.51 16.66 12.99
CA ARG A 547 23.85 16.19 13.37
C ARG A 547 23.89 15.85 14.85
N LYS A 548 24.76 14.91 15.21
CA LYS A 548 25.16 14.70 16.60
C LYS A 548 26.11 15.82 17.04
N LEU A 549 25.93 16.35 18.25
CA LEU A 549 26.89 17.26 18.85
C LEU A 549 28.16 16.52 19.26
N SER A 550 29.32 17.17 19.11
CA SER A 550 30.59 16.68 19.64
C SER A 550 30.62 16.73 21.16
N GLU A 551 31.53 15.98 21.80
CA GLU A 551 31.65 15.94 23.26
C GLU A 551 31.84 17.33 23.89
N GLN A 552 32.65 18.19 23.27
CA GLN A 552 32.84 19.57 23.73
C GLN A 552 31.55 20.39 23.63
N GLU A 553 30.81 20.26 22.53
CA GLU A 553 29.50 20.93 22.36
C GLU A 553 28.49 20.41 23.39
N VAL A 554 28.52 19.11 23.71
CA VAL A 554 27.70 18.48 24.77
C VAL A 554 28.03 19.07 26.15
N CYS A 555 29.31 19.22 26.48
CA CYS A 555 29.75 19.83 27.74
C CYS A 555 29.23 21.27 27.86
N ILE A 556 29.43 22.09 26.82
CA ILE A 556 28.95 23.49 26.78
C ILE A 556 27.43 23.56 26.92
N THR A 557 26.70 22.69 26.20
CA THR A 557 25.23 22.65 26.25
C THR A 557 24.74 22.26 27.64
N THR A 558 25.37 21.25 28.25
CA THR A 558 25.01 20.76 29.58
C THR A 558 25.29 21.82 30.66
N GLU A 559 26.47 22.44 30.63
CA GLU A 559 26.85 23.52 31.54
C GLU A 559 25.91 24.73 31.41
N TYR A 560 25.52 25.08 30.18
CA TYR A 560 24.57 26.17 29.93
C TYR A 560 23.24 25.93 30.64
N TYR A 561 22.64 24.74 30.47
CA TYR A 561 21.34 24.44 31.10
C TYR A 561 21.42 24.18 32.60
N GLN A 562 22.53 23.68 33.12
CA GLN A 562 22.77 23.56 34.57
C GLN A 562 22.82 24.93 35.25
N ASN A 563 23.41 25.92 34.59
CA ASN A 563 23.55 27.29 35.11
C ASN A 563 22.41 28.23 34.70
N PHE A 564 21.38 27.75 33.99
CA PHE A 564 20.36 28.60 33.39
C PHE A 564 19.62 29.47 34.41
N ARG A 565 19.33 28.93 35.61
CA ARG A 565 18.64 29.67 36.68
C ARG A 565 19.37 30.92 37.17
N PHE A 566 20.68 31.00 36.96
CA PHE A 566 21.52 32.10 37.46
C PHE A 566 21.88 33.14 36.40
N ARG A 567 21.48 32.93 35.13
CA ARG A 567 21.78 33.86 34.05
C ARG A 567 20.58 34.75 33.77
N GLU A 568 20.69 36.03 34.13
CA GLU A 568 19.93 37.07 33.43
C GLU A 568 20.25 36.95 31.93
N SER A 569 19.25 37.15 31.06
CA SER A 569 19.35 36.95 29.62
C SER A 569 20.35 37.93 28.98
N THR A 570 21.63 37.62 29.14
CA THR A 570 22.76 38.41 28.69
C THR A 570 22.89 38.26 27.18
N GLY A 571 22.21 39.15 26.45
CA GLY A 571 22.58 39.62 25.11
C GLY A 571 22.90 38.59 24.03
N ILE A 572 22.32 37.37 24.06
CA ILE A 572 22.51 36.42 22.95
C ILE A 572 21.88 37.05 21.70
N GLN A 573 22.75 37.50 20.78
CA GLN A 573 22.34 38.11 19.53
C GLN A 573 21.56 37.09 18.70
N GLU A 574 20.36 37.46 18.29
CA GLU A 574 19.50 36.60 17.48
C GLU A 574 20.17 36.35 16.11
N SER A 575 20.42 35.07 15.81
CA SER A 575 20.96 34.66 14.50
C SER A 575 19.86 34.61 13.46
N MET A 576 20.22 34.80 12.19
CA MET A 576 19.32 34.56 11.06
C MET A 576 18.85 33.10 11.05
N ARG A 577 17.54 32.89 10.87
CA ARG A 577 16.87 31.58 10.91
C ARG A 577 16.14 31.30 9.60
N SER A 578 16.01 30.02 9.26
CA SER A 578 15.14 29.56 8.18
C SER A 578 13.65 29.85 8.49
N MET A 579 12.76 29.60 7.51
CA MET A 579 11.31 29.71 7.74
C MET A 579 10.81 28.77 8.85
N ASN A 580 11.48 27.62 9.02
CA ASN A 580 11.15 26.62 10.05
C ASN A 580 11.97 26.82 11.34
N GLY A 581 12.72 27.91 11.47
CA GLY A 581 13.42 28.28 12.70
C GLY A 581 14.82 27.70 12.89
N GLN A 582 15.34 26.91 11.96
CA GLN A 582 16.69 26.35 12.06
C GLN A 582 17.76 27.43 11.83
N THR A 583 18.86 27.32 12.55
CA THR A 583 20.08 28.11 12.33
C THR A 583 21.07 27.34 11.43
N LEU A 584 22.15 28.01 11.00
CA LEU A 584 23.26 27.32 10.32
C LEU A 584 23.97 26.35 11.27
N LYS A 585 24.63 25.32 10.70
CA LYS A 585 25.40 24.31 11.46
C LYS A 585 26.36 24.92 12.50
N SER A 586 27.06 25.99 12.13
CA SER A 586 28.05 26.68 12.97
C SER A 586 27.41 27.49 14.11
N ASN A 587 26.12 27.85 13.99
CA ASN A 587 25.45 28.80 14.87
C ASN A 587 24.57 28.11 15.92
N TRP A 588 24.82 26.83 16.20
CA TRP A 588 24.03 26.03 17.14
C TRP A 588 23.93 26.64 18.54
N LYS A 589 24.93 27.41 18.99
CA LYS A 589 24.88 28.12 20.29
C LYS A 589 23.75 29.14 20.38
N ALA A 590 23.33 29.71 19.25
CA ALA A 590 22.18 30.63 19.19
C ALA A 590 20.85 29.92 19.46
N ASP A 591 20.82 28.58 19.46
CA ASP A 591 19.64 27.79 19.83
C ASP A 591 19.56 27.49 21.34
N LEU A 592 20.63 27.73 22.13
CA LEU A 592 20.63 27.48 23.57
C LEU A 592 19.54 28.27 24.32
N CYS A 593 19.30 29.52 23.92
CA CYS A 593 18.29 30.39 24.53
C CYS A 593 16.84 29.97 24.23
N ARG A 594 16.61 29.14 23.21
CA ARG A 594 15.28 28.63 22.83
C ARG A 594 14.88 27.39 23.64
N GLY A 595 15.79 26.88 24.49
CA GLY A 595 15.59 25.64 25.21
C GLY A 595 15.95 24.40 24.38
N TYR A 596 15.56 23.23 24.89
CA TYR A 596 15.83 21.95 24.24
C TYR A 596 14.66 20.98 24.43
N ALA A 597 14.52 20.03 23.52
CA ALA A 597 13.60 18.91 23.65
C ALA A 597 14.32 17.70 24.24
N GLU A 598 13.81 17.11 25.31
CA GLU A 598 14.31 15.85 25.87
C GLU A 598 13.33 14.72 25.51
N MET A 599 13.79 13.73 24.74
CA MET A 599 13.09 12.46 24.55
C MET A 599 13.67 11.43 25.50
N ARG A 600 12.91 11.11 26.56
CA ARG A 600 13.34 10.18 27.60
C ARG A 600 12.66 8.83 27.44
N CYS A 601 13.43 7.78 27.16
CA CYS A 601 12.90 6.43 26.95
C CYS A 601 13.18 5.51 28.16
N GLY A 602 12.49 4.38 28.26
CA GLY A 602 12.82 3.32 29.22
C GLY A 602 14.15 2.65 28.87
N ASN A 603 14.18 1.96 27.73
CA ASN A 603 15.38 1.36 27.16
C ASN A 603 15.40 1.54 25.65
N ILE A 604 16.59 1.68 25.07
CA ILE A 604 16.76 1.78 23.61
C ILE A 604 17.88 0.84 23.20
N LYS A 605 17.54 -0.26 22.52
CA LYS A 605 18.53 -1.19 22.00
C LYS A 605 19.29 -0.60 20.81
N ASN A 606 18.55 -0.06 19.84
CA ASN A 606 19.09 0.61 18.68
C ASN A 606 18.35 1.91 18.44
N TYR A 607 19.08 2.99 18.17
CA TYR A 607 18.52 4.20 17.60
C TYR A 607 19.24 4.58 16.32
N CYS A 608 18.49 5.11 15.35
CA CYS A 608 19.03 5.63 14.11
C CYS A 608 18.53 7.04 13.90
N VAL A 609 19.47 7.95 13.67
CA VAL A 609 19.21 9.29 13.15
C VAL A 609 19.91 9.29 11.80
N PRO A 610 19.19 9.38 10.66
CA PRO A 610 19.84 9.43 9.35
C PRO A 610 20.79 10.64 9.30
N LEU A 611 22.09 10.37 9.45
CA LEU A 611 23.13 11.37 9.35
C LEU A 611 23.49 11.54 7.88
N LEU A 612 23.69 12.79 7.47
CA LEU A 612 24.15 13.17 6.13
C LEU A 612 25.66 13.15 6.02
#